data_AF-A0A645F3F9-F1
#
_entry.id   AF-A0A645F3F9-F1
#
_cell.length_a   1.000
_cell.length_b   1.000
_cell.length_c   1.000
_cell.angle_alpha   90.00
_cell.angle_beta   90.00
_cell.angle_gamma   90.00
#
_symmetry.space_group_name_H-M   'P 1'
#
loop_
_entity.id
_entity.type
_entity.pdbx_description
1 polymer ?
#
loop_
_entity_poly.entity_id
_entity_poly.type
_entity_poly.pdbx_seq_one_letter_code
_entity_poly.pdbx_strand_id
1 'polypeptide(L)'
;MSGTYLSFLSGNIGNMRVPVAAMALDSTASQPGTLQAEVASTMAICGSIITNLVFTTLAAIIGAAVVSILPAFIVTALTKYAAAAIFGGTFGNFAIKYPKIAIFAIGIPFVLKMTTGLPAWVLIVASVFGSLAVARFFYTREHRAA
;
A
#
# COMPACT_ATOMS: atom_id res chain seq x y z
N MET A 1 -12.21 18.68 -0.36
CA MET A 1 -12.60 17.53 0.49
C MET A 1 -13.07 16.31 -0.29
N SER A 2 -13.77 16.46 -1.43
CA SER A 2 -14.29 15.33 -2.23
C SER A 2 -13.20 14.38 -2.75
N GLY A 3 -12.10 14.89 -3.29
CA GLY A 3 -10.97 14.07 -3.78
C GLY A 3 -10.31 13.20 -2.68
N THR A 4 -10.22 13.71 -1.45
CA THR A 4 -9.66 12.96 -0.31
C THR A 4 -10.56 11.79 0.07
N TYR A 5 -11.88 12.00 0.10
CA TYR A 5 -12.86 10.93 0.38
C TYR A 5 -12.79 9.82 -0.68
N LEU A 6 -12.76 10.19 -1.95
CA LEU A 6 -12.64 9.25 -3.07
C LEU A 6 -11.32 8.47 -3.04
N SER A 7 -10.23 9.11 -2.63
CA SER A 7 -8.95 8.43 -2.43
C SER A 7 -9.01 7.42 -1.28
N PHE A 8 -9.68 7.75 -0.18
CA PHE A 8 -9.86 6.80 0.94
C PHE A 8 -10.68 5.58 0.55
N LEU A 9 -11.78 5.76 -0.19
CA LEU A 9 -12.60 4.64 -0.64
C LEU A 9 -11.93 3.79 -1.71
N SER A 10 -11.23 4.43 -2.66
CA SER A 10 -10.59 3.71 -3.76
C SER A 10 -9.25 3.10 -3.40
N GLY A 11 -8.65 3.48 -2.27
CA GLY A 11 -7.33 3.03 -1.84
C GLY A 11 -6.19 3.53 -2.74
N ASN A 12 -5.00 2.93 -2.54
CA ASN A 12 -3.77 3.24 -3.29
C ASN A 12 -3.39 4.74 -3.32
N ILE A 13 -3.69 5.43 -2.21
CA ILE A 13 -3.61 6.90 -2.10
C ILE A 13 -2.18 7.41 -2.37
N GLY A 14 -1.22 6.87 -1.62
CA GLY A 14 0.16 7.36 -1.62
C GLY A 14 0.95 7.04 -2.89
N ASN A 15 0.63 5.95 -3.59
CA ASN A 15 1.40 5.55 -4.77
C ASN A 15 0.80 6.06 -6.09
N MET A 16 -0.52 6.30 -6.15
CA MET A 16 -1.18 6.65 -7.41
C MET A 16 -2.07 7.88 -7.30
N ARG A 17 -2.86 8.04 -6.22
CA ARG A 17 -3.88 9.11 -6.19
C ARG A 17 -3.31 10.49 -5.89
N VAL A 18 -2.40 10.57 -4.92
CA VAL A 18 -1.68 11.81 -4.58
C VAL A 18 -0.84 12.33 -5.75
N PRO A 19 0.01 11.52 -6.42
CA PRO A 19 0.77 12.03 -7.55
C PRO A 19 -0.11 12.39 -8.76
N VAL A 20 -1.20 11.67 -9.03
CA VAL A 20 -2.14 12.05 -10.11
C VAL A 20 -2.85 13.37 -9.79
N ALA A 21 -3.25 13.60 -8.55
CA ALA A 21 -3.81 14.87 -8.13
C ALA A 21 -2.79 16.01 -8.27
N ALA A 22 -1.53 15.80 -7.87
CA ALA A 22 -0.46 16.79 -8.03
C ALA A 22 -0.19 17.10 -9.52
N MET A 23 -0.09 16.08 -10.36
CA MET A 23 0.09 16.25 -11.81
C MET A 23 -1.07 17.00 -12.47
N ALA A 24 -2.31 16.83 -11.97
CA ALA A 24 -3.46 17.58 -12.45
C ALA A 24 -3.42 19.06 -12.03
N LEU A 25 -2.84 19.38 -10.87
CA LEU A 25 -2.63 20.76 -10.45
C LEU A 25 -1.55 21.44 -11.29
N ASP A 26 -0.46 20.73 -11.57
CA ASP A 26 0.63 21.21 -12.42
C ASP A 26 0.15 21.47 -13.86
N SER A 27 -0.66 20.57 -14.43
CA SER A 27 -1.17 20.71 -15.80
C SER A 27 -2.25 21.79 -15.96
N THR A 28 -3.00 22.08 -14.90
CA THR A 28 -4.03 23.13 -14.88
C THR A 28 -3.51 24.47 -14.34
N ALA A 29 -2.21 24.55 -13.99
CA ALA A 29 -1.57 25.70 -13.33
C ALA A 29 -2.38 26.25 -12.13
N SER A 30 -3.15 25.37 -11.47
CA SER A 30 -4.08 25.76 -10.41
C SER A 30 -3.35 25.80 -9.07
N GLN A 31 -3.45 26.92 -8.35
CA GLN A 31 -2.85 27.03 -7.02
C GLN A 31 -3.52 26.06 -6.03
N PRO A 32 -2.72 25.27 -5.28
CA PRO A 32 -3.25 24.40 -4.23
C PRO A 32 -4.10 25.19 -3.23
N GLY A 33 -5.26 24.67 -2.86
CA GLY A 33 -6.18 25.31 -1.92
C GLY A 33 -7.23 26.24 -2.56
N THR A 34 -7.20 26.42 -3.89
CA THR A 34 -8.27 27.11 -4.61
C THR A 34 -9.42 26.15 -4.98
N LEU A 35 -10.61 26.68 -5.26
CA LEU A 35 -11.76 25.88 -5.70
C LEU A 35 -11.47 25.15 -7.02
N GLN A 36 -10.71 25.78 -7.93
CA GLN A 36 -10.27 25.18 -9.20
C GLN A 36 -9.34 23.98 -8.96
N ALA A 37 -8.38 24.12 -8.05
CA ALA A 37 -7.51 23.02 -7.65
C ALA A 37 -8.29 21.84 -7.05
N GLU A 38 -9.30 22.11 -6.23
CA GLU A 38 -10.14 21.06 -5.66
C GLU A 38 -10.95 20.31 -6.73
N VAL A 39 -11.55 21.03 -7.67
CA VAL A 39 -12.34 20.41 -8.75
C VAL A 39 -11.44 19.62 -9.70
N ALA A 40 -10.33 20.21 -10.14
CA ALA A 40 -9.37 19.56 -11.04
C ALA A 40 -8.78 18.28 -10.43
N SER A 41 -8.32 18.35 -9.17
CA SER A 41 -7.78 17.19 -8.46
C SER A 41 -8.83 16.10 -8.24
N THR A 42 -10.08 16.48 -7.92
CA THR A 42 -11.18 15.51 -7.74
C THR A 42 -11.51 14.79 -9.04
N MET A 43 -11.60 15.51 -10.16
CA MET A 43 -11.85 14.92 -11.48
C MET A 43 -10.71 14.00 -11.92
N ALA A 44 -9.46 14.39 -11.65
CA ALA A 44 -8.29 13.55 -11.93
C ALA A 44 -8.29 12.27 -11.08
N ILE A 45 -8.65 12.37 -9.79
CA ILE A 45 -8.80 11.20 -8.92
C ILE A 45 -9.90 10.28 -9.45
N CYS A 46 -11.08 10.81 -9.81
CA CYS A 46 -12.17 10.05 -10.43
C CYS A 46 -11.70 9.32 -11.71
N GLY A 47 -11.00 10.01 -12.61
CA GLY A 47 -10.44 9.41 -13.82
C GLY A 47 -9.50 8.25 -13.50
N SER A 48 -8.60 8.45 -12.54
CA SER A 48 -7.73 7.38 -12.04
C SER A 48 -8.51 6.20 -11.45
N ILE A 49 -9.68 6.41 -10.83
CA ILE A 49 -10.50 5.31 -10.27
C ILE A 49 -11.02 4.46 -11.40
N ILE A 50 -11.62 5.09 -12.40
CA ILE A 50 -12.22 4.42 -13.55
C ILE A 50 -11.15 3.65 -14.32
N THR A 51 -10.02 4.29 -14.64
CA THR A 51 -8.92 3.64 -15.37
C THR A 51 -8.38 2.44 -14.58
N ASN A 52 -8.12 2.61 -13.28
CA ASN A 52 -7.64 1.50 -12.45
C ASN A 52 -8.65 0.34 -12.42
N LEU A 53 -9.94 0.64 -12.25
CA LEU A 53 -10.99 -0.37 -12.24
C LEU A 53 -11.04 -1.14 -13.57
N VAL A 54 -11.03 -0.44 -14.71
CA VAL A 54 -11.09 -1.06 -16.04
C VAL A 54 -9.88 -1.97 -16.27
N PHE A 55 -8.67 -1.46 -16.07
CA PHE A 55 -7.46 -2.25 -16.31
C PHE A 55 -7.30 -3.41 -15.32
N THR A 56 -7.66 -3.22 -14.06
CA THR A 56 -7.62 -4.32 -13.07
C THR A 56 -8.65 -5.39 -13.40
N THR A 57 -9.85 -5.00 -13.86
CA THR A 57 -10.87 -5.97 -14.29
C THR A 57 -10.42 -6.74 -15.53
N LEU A 58 -9.86 -6.04 -16.53
CA LEU A 58 -9.29 -6.69 -17.71
C LEU A 58 -8.14 -7.64 -17.34
N ALA A 59 -7.24 -7.21 -16.45
CA ALA A 59 -6.14 -8.04 -15.96
C ALA A 59 -6.65 -9.27 -15.21
N ALA A 60 -7.74 -9.16 -14.46
CA ALA A 60 -8.36 -10.30 -13.78
C ALA A 60 -8.94 -11.31 -14.78
N ILE A 61 -9.66 -10.84 -15.81
CA ILE A 61 -10.26 -11.70 -16.84
C ILE A 61 -9.17 -12.40 -17.67
N ILE A 62 -8.20 -11.63 -18.18
CA ILE A 62 -7.09 -12.16 -18.98
C ILE A 62 -6.21 -13.07 -18.11
N GLY A 63 -5.93 -12.64 -16.87
CA GLY A 63 -5.15 -13.43 -15.91
C GLY A 63 -5.79 -14.79 -15.63
N ALA A 64 -7.11 -14.84 -15.43
CA ALA A 64 -7.82 -16.11 -15.25
C ALA A 64 -7.70 -17.02 -16.48
N ALA A 65 -7.81 -16.46 -17.70
CA ALA A 65 -7.65 -17.22 -18.95
C ALA A 65 -6.21 -17.72 -19.17
N VAL A 66 -5.20 -16.97 -18.73
CA VAL A 66 -3.79 -17.40 -18.80
C VAL A 66 -3.52 -18.49 -17.75
N VAL A 67 -4.06 -18.35 -16.54
CA VAL A 67 -3.91 -19.32 -15.46
C VAL A 67 -4.52 -20.68 -15.81
N SER A 68 -5.59 -20.74 -16.62
CA SER A 68 -6.21 -22.01 -17.02
C SER A 68 -5.37 -22.83 -18.02
N ILE A 69 -4.43 -22.22 -18.72
CA ILE A 69 -3.54 -22.87 -19.70
C ILE A 69 -2.20 -23.28 -19.05
N LEU A 70 -1.91 -22.78 -17.85
CA LEU A 70 -0.65 -23.03 -17.16
C LEU A 70 -0.61 -24.41 -16.48
N PRO A 71 0.57 -25.06 -16.41
CA PRO A 71 0.76 -26.31 -15.67
C PRO A 71 0.35 -26.19 -14.19
N ALA A 72 -0.19 -27.28 -13.63
CA ALA A 72 -0.71 -27.32 -12.26
C ALA A 72 0.29 -26.87 -11.18
N PHE A 73 1.60 -27.08 -11.40
CA PHE A 73 2.65 -26.63 -10.50
C PHE A 73 2.72 -25.09 -10.41
N ILE A 74 2.60 -24.39 -11.54
CA ILE A 74 2.64 -22.92 -11.60
C ILE A 74 1.38 -22.32 -10.97
N VAL A 75 0.20 -22.89 -11.26
CA VAL A 75 -1.06 -22.45 -10.66
C VAL A 75 -1.02 -22.58 -9.14
N THR A 76 -0.50 -23.69 -8.62
CA THR A 76 -0.35 -23.91 -7.18
C THR A 76 0.60 -22.89 -6.54
N ALA A 77 1.71 -22.57 -7.22
CA ALA A 77 2.66 -21.56 -6.75
C ALA A 77 2.03 -20.16 -6.75
N LEU A 78 1.33 -19.77 -7.81
CA LEU A 78 0.64 -18.48 -7.89
C LEU A 78 -0.39 -18.34 -6.78
N THR A 79 -1.25 -19.34 -6.55
CA THR A 79 -2.31 -19.24 -5.53
C THR A 79 -1.75 -19.20 -4.10
N LYS A 80 -0.66 -19.92 -3.80
CA LYS A 80 -0.08 -19.96 -2.45
C LYS A 80 0.87 -18.82 -2.14
N TYR A 81 1.65 -18.35 -3.12
CA TYR A 81 2.75 -17.41 -2.88
C TYR A 81 2.51 -16.01 -3.44
N ALA A 82 1.54 -15.78 -4.33
CA ALA A 82 1.32 -14.44 -4.89
C ALA A 82 1.01 -13.40 -3.80
N ALA A 83 0.14 -13.73 -2.83
CA ALA A 83 -0.16 -12.82 -1.74
C ALA A 83 1.10 -12.48 -0.92
N ALA A 84 1.88 -13.49 -0.54
CA ALA A 84 3.12 -13.30 0.21
C ALA A 84 4.15 -12.47 -0.57
N ALA A 85 4.25 -12.67 -1.89
CA ALA A 85 5.15 -11.91 -2.76
C ALA A 85 4.72 -10.43 -2.90
N ILE A 86 3.42 -10.15 -3.03
CA ILE A 86 2.90 -8.77 -3.11
C ILE A 86 3.16 -8.02 -1.80
N PHE A 87 2.84 -8.63 -0.66
CA PHE A 87 3.09 -8.01 0.65
C PHE A 87 4.58 -7.92 0.95
N GLY A 88 5.38 -8.91 0.57
CA GLY A 88 6.84 -8.91 0.70
C GLY A 88 7.50 -7.83 -0.15
N GLY A 89 7.05 -7.62 -1.40
CA GLY A 89 7.53 -6.55 -2.27
C GLY A 89 7.13 -5.17 -1.73
N THR A 90 5.91 -5.03 -1.21
CA THR A 90 5.47 -3.80 -0.54
C THR A 90 6.33 -3.50 0.68
N PHE A 91 6.59 -4.51 1.52
CA PHE A 91 7.53 -4.40 2.62
C PHE A 91 8.93 -3.99 2.15
N GLY A 92 9.45 -4.60 1.09
CA GLY A 92 10.76 -4.25 0.51
C GLY A 92 10.83 -2.77 0.09
N ASN A 93 9.76 -2.26 -0.53
CA ASN A 93 9.66 -0.85 -0.92
C ASN A 93 9.72 0.09 0.30
N PHE A 94 9.06 -0.29 1.40
CA PHE A 94 9.16 0.45 2.66
C PHE A 94 10.50 0.24 3.38
N ALA A 95 11.13 -0.91 3.24
CA ALA A 95 12.41 -1.23 3.85
C ALA A 95 13.57 -0.44 3.24
N ILE A 96 13.53 -0.16 1.94
CA ILE A 96 14.50 0.71 1.27
C ILE A 96 14.39 2.15 1.79
N LYS A 97 13.16 2.65 2.02
CA LYS A 97 12.94 4.01 2.55
C LYS A 97 13.22 4.13 4.05
N TYR A 98 12.94 3.10 4.83
CA TYR A 98 13.06 3.12 6.30
C TYR A 98 13.76 1.85 6.83
N PRO A 99 15.06 1.66 6.54
CA PRO A 99 15.76 0.41 6.84
C PRO A 99 15.84 0.11 8.34
N LYS A 100 15.99 1.14 9.18
CA LYS A 100 16.03 0.98 10.65
C LYS A 100 14.71 0.44 11.20
N ILE A 101 13.57 0.90 10.67
CA ILE A 101 12.24 0.49 11.13
C ILE A 101 11.89 -0.90 10.59
N ALA A 102 12.32 -1.22 9.36
CA ALA A 102 12.07 -2.49 8.71
C ALA A 102 12.66 -3.70 9.46
N ILE A 103 13.86 -3.56 10.03
CA ILE A 103 14.50 -4.63 10.82
C ILE A 103 13.64 -4.99 12.05
N PHE A 104 13.11 -4.01 12.76
CA PHE A 104 12.22 -4.25 13.90
C PHE A 104 10.83 -4.75 13.48
N ALA A 105 10.32 -4.28 12.34
CA ALA A 105 9.03 -4.70 11.80
C ALA A 105 9.01 -6.19 11.38
N ILE A 106 10.15 -6.77 10.98
CA ILE A 106 10.30 -8.23 10.78
C ILE A 106 10.68 -8.93 12.09
N GLY A 107 11.58 -8.34 12.89
CA GLY A 107 12.09 -8.97 14.09
C GLY A 107 11.02 -9.28 15.14
N ILE A 108 10.10 -8.33 15.37
CA ILE A 108 8.99 -8.50 16.34
C ILE A 108 8.10 -9.70 15.99
N PRO A 109 7.46 -9.79 14.80
CA PRO A 109 6.63 -10.93 14.44
C PRO A 109 7.42 -12.24 14.37
N PHE A 110 8.69 -12.22 13.95
CA PHE A 110 9.53 -13.41 13.87
C PHE A 110 9.80 -14.00 15.27
N VAL A 111 10.22 -13.16 16.22
CA VAL A 111 10.46 -13.57 17.61
C VAL A 111 9.16 -14.04 18.26
N LEU A 112 8.07 -13.27 18.14
CA LEU A 112 6.76 -13.65 18.69
C LEU A 112 6.26 -14.99 18.15
N LYS A 113 6.41 -15.26 16.85
CA LYS A 113 6.02 -16.54 16.26
C LYS A 113 6.89 -17.71 16.74
N MET A 114 8.16 -17.47 17.03
CA MET A 114 9.12 -18.50 17.44
C MET A 114 9.06 -18.80 18.95
N THR A 115 8.71 -17.81 19.78
CA THR A 115 8.61 -17.96 21.24
C THR A 115 7.22 -18.32 21.73
N THR A 116 6.16 -18.06 20.95
CA THR A 116 4.78 -18.27 21.39
C THR A 116 3.94 -18.99 20.34
N GLY A 117 3.33 -20.12 20.70
CA GLY A 117 2.32 -20.83 19.89
C GLY A 117 0.95 -20.14 19.89
N LEU A 118 0.93 -18.81 19.98
CA LEU A 118 -0.30 -18.02 20.08
C LEU A 118 -1.09 -18.05 18.75
N PRO A 119 -2.43 -17.98 18.81
CA PRO A 119 -3.26 -17.95 17.62
C PRO A 119 -2.97 -16.72 16.75
N ALA A 120 -3.05 -16.91 15.42
CA ALA A 120 -2.58 -15.95 14.42
C ALA A 120 -3.15 -14.52 14.58
N TRP A 121 -4.38 -14.39 15.08
CA TRP A 121 -5.01 -13.08 15.28
C TRP A 121 -4.31 -12.24 16.36
N VAL A 122 -3.84 -12.86 17.45
CA VAL A 122 -3.10 -12.17 18.52
C VAL A 122 -1.73 -11.75 18.03
N LEU A 123 -1.06 -12.60 17.26
CA LEU A 123 0.24 -12.31 16.67
C LEU A 123 0.19 -11.11 15.72
N ILE A 124 -0.85 -11.02 14.88
CA ILE A 124 -1.04 -9.90 13.97
C ILE A 124 -1.23 -8.60 14.75
N VAL A 125 -2.13 -8.58 15.73
CA VAL A 125 -2.40 -7.39 16.55
C VAL A 125 -1.13 -6.95 17.30
N ALA A 126 -0.47 -7.87 17.99
CA ALA A 126 0.76 -7.58 18.72
C ALA A 126 1.89 -7.08 17.80
N SER A 127 2.02 -7.64 16.59
CA SER A 127 3.05 -7.21 15.64
C SER A 127 2.75 -5.84 15.03
N VAL A 128 1.49 -5.54 14.74
CA VAL A 128 1.07 -4.22 14.23
C VAL A 128 1.29 -3.15 15.29
N PHE A 129 0.78 -3.34 16.51
CA PHE A 129 0.96 -2.36 17.59
C PHE A 129 2.41 -2.28 18.08
N GLY A 130 3.13 -3.40 18.11
CA GLY A 130 4.55 -3.44 18.48
C GLY A 130 5.44 -2.70 17.47
N SER A 131 5.25 -2.95 16.18
CA SER A 131 5.99 -2.22 15.12
C SER A 131 5.63 -0.74 15.09
N LEU A 132 4.36 -0.37 15.32
CA LEU A 132 3.92 1.03 15.47
C LEU A 132 4.57 1.73 16.68
N ALA A 133 4.65 1.05 17.83
CA ALA A 133 5.26 1.61 19.03
C ALA A 133 6.77 1.87 18.82
N VAL A 134 7.48 0.92 18.19
CA VAL A 134 8.89 1.08 17.84
C VAL A 134 9.09 2.17 16.80
N ALA A 135 8.26 2.23 15.76
CA ALA A 135 8.30 3.29 14.75
C ALA A 135 8.09 4.67 15.39
N ARG A 136 7.11 4.79 16.31
CA ARG A 136 6.85 6.04 17.04
C ARG A 136 8.03 6.43 17.94
N PHE A 137 8.65 5.49 18.62
CA PHE A 137 9.81 5.75 19.47
C PHE A 137 11.02 6.28 18.66
N PHE A 138 11.32 5.64 17.52
CA PHE A 138 12.38 6.12 16.62
C PHE A 138 12.06 7.49 16.03
N TYR A 139 10.83 7.70 15.55
CA TYR A 139 10.40 8.99 15.00
C TYR A 139 10.50 10.13 16.03
N THR A 140 10.07 9.88 17.27
CA THR A 140 10.12 10.90 18.35
C THR A 140 11.56 11.23 18.74
N ARG A 141 12.49 10.27 18.69
CA ARG A 141 13.91 10.51 18.97
C ARG A 141 14.63 11.27 17.85
N GLU A 142 14.26 11.01 16.60
CA GLU A 142 14.85 11.71 15.45
C GLU A 142 14.33 13.17 15.35
N HIS A 143 13.07 13.43 15.70
CA HIS A 143 12.51 14.80 15.75
C HIS A 143 12.79 15.57 17.05
N ARG A 144 13.16 14.91 18.16
CA ARG A 144 13.67 15.61 19.36
C ARG A 144 15.16 15.98 19.27
N ALA A 145 15.89 15.42 18.31
CA ALA A 145 17.32 15.65 18.13
C ALA A 145 17.64 16.71 17.06
N ALA A 146 16.61 17.29 16.42
CA ALA A 146 16.67 18.45 15.55
C ALA A 146 16.11 19.68 16.27
#